data_AF-A0A1T1BS79-F1
#
_entry.id   AF-A0A1T1BS79-F1
#
_cell.length_a   1.000
_cell.length_b   1.000
_cell.length_c   1.000
_cell.angle_alpha   90.00
_cell.angle_beta   90.00
_cell.angle_gamma   90.00
#
_symmetry.space_group_name_H-M   'P 1'
#
loop_
_entity.id
_entity.type
_entity.pdbx_description
1 polymer ?
#
loop_
_entity_poly.entity_id
_entity_poly.type
_entity_poly.pdbx_seq_one_letter_code
_entity_poly.pdbx_strand_id
1 'polypeptide(L)'
;MKTIYKLIFYSTLILIISDIGITYWYISDHLLSDVSAMDTQSIMNIAINIGIVGGLIPTFSFLILNFLIKKIKNIWLLAILIIILIALVIAIVYWFVLCAVFQDSDNPQYFLYTFLGL
;
A
#
# COMPACT_ATOMS: atom_id res chain seq x y z
N MET A 1 -5.06 -25.05 -10.01
CA MET A 1 -3.82 -24.38 -9.51
C MET A 1 -3.53 -24.84 -8.09
N LYS A 2 -2.29 -25.27 -7.78
CA LYS A 2 -1.89 -25.58 -6.39
C LYS A 2 -2.18 -24.36 -5.50
N THR A 3 -2.50 -24.61 -4.23
CA THR A 3 -2.91 -23.59 -3.25
C THR A 3 -1.93 -22.41 -3.15
N ILE A 4 -0.64 -22.66 -3.39
CA ILE A 4 0.40 -21.63 -3.37
C ILE A 4 0.34 -20.69 -4.59
N TYR A 5 0.05 -21.21 -5.79
CA TYR A 5 -0.05 -20.38 -6.99
C TYR A 5 -1.29 -19.48 -6.95
N LYS A 6 -2.39 -19.95 -6.35
CA LYS A 6 -3.58 -19.11 -6.12
C LYS A 6 -3.24 -17.94 -5.19
N LEU A 7 -2.51 -18.22 -4.10
CA LEU A 7 -2.11 -17.17 -3.16
C LEU A 7 -1.24 -16.10 -3.83
N ILE A 8 -0.21 -16.52 -4.56
CA ILE A 8 0.67 -15.62 -5.30
C ILE A 8 -0.14 -14.77 -6.27
N PHE A 9 -1.02 -15.39 -7.06
CA PHE A 9 -1.86 -14.69 -8.03
C PHE A 9 -2.72 -13.60 -7.37
N TYR A 10 -3.43 -13.93 -6.27
CA TYR A 10 -4.25 -12.94 -5.56
C TYR A 10 -3.41 -11.83 -4.93
N SER A 11 -2.27 -12.15 -4.34
CA SER A 11 -1.37 -11.14 -3.77
C SER A 11 -0.82 -10.20 -4.83
N THR A 12 -0.40 -10.71 -5.98
CA THR A 12 0.06 -9.88 -7.11
C THR A 12 -1.06 -8.99 -7.64
N LEU A 13 -2.28 -9.53 -7.76
CA LEU A 13 -3.44 -8.77 -8.23
C LEU A 13 -3.82 -7.64 -7.25
N ILE A 14 -3.81 -7.92 -5.95
CA ILE A 14 -4.03 -6.89 -4.91
C ILE A 14 -2.95 -5.81 -4.99
N LEU A 15 -1.68 -6.20 -5.15
CA LEU A 15 -0.58 -5.25 -5.26
C LEU A 15 -0.76 -4.32 -6.47
N ILE A 16 -1.04 -4.88 -7.66
CA ILE A 16 -1.22 -4.08 -8.89
C ILE A 16 -2.40 -3.12 -8.75
N ILE A 17 -3.55 -3.59 -8.27
CA ILE A 17 -4.74 -2.72 -8.14
C ILE A 17 -4.49 -1.62 -7.10
N SER A 18 -3.82 -1.95 -6.01
CA SER A 18 -3.53 -0.99 -4.93
C SER A 18 -2.48 0.03 -5.36
N ASP A 19 -1.45 -0.40 -6.08
CA ASP A 19 -0.43 0.47 -6.68
C ASP A 19 -1.06 1.49 -7.64
N ILE A 20 -1.91 1.03 -8.56
CA ILE A 20 -2.66 1.90 -9.49
C ILE A 20 -3.55 2.88 -8.71
N GLY A 21 -4.30 2.38 -7.71
CA GLY A 21 -5.21 3.20 -6.92
C GLY A 21 -4.51 4.28 -6.11
N ILE A 22 -3.39 3.95 -5.49
CA ILE A 22 -2.60 4.88 -4.66
C ILE A 22 -1.85 5.89 -5.52
N THR A 23 -1.27 5.44 -6.63
CA THR A 23 -0.65 6.33 -7.61
C THR A 23 -1.66 7.35 -8.15
N TYR A 24 -2.85 6.87 -8.53
CA TYR A 24 -3.94 7.74 -8.99
C TYR A 24 -4.39 8.72 -7.91
N TRP A 25 -4.62 8.26 -6.68
CA TRP A 25 -4.98 9.12 -5.56
C TRP A 25 -3.94 10.21 -5.33
N TYR A 26 -2.66 9.86 -5.31
CA TYR A 26 -1.57 10.80 -5.09
C TYR A 26 -1.50 11.87 -6.18
N ILE A 27 -1.53 11.47 -7.46
CA ILE A 27 -1.52 12.40 -8.60
C ILE A 27 -2.76 13.29 -8.57
N SER A 28 -3.93 12.72 -8.30
CA SER A 28 -5.17 13.48 -8.22
C SER A 28 -5.12 14.52 -7.10
N ASP A 29 -4.55 14.19 -5.95
CA ASP A 29 -4.52 15.10 -4.80
C ASP A 29 -3.48 16.22 -4.97
N HIS A 30 -2.32 15.92 -5.54
CA HIS A 30 -1.18 16.85 -5.57
C HIS A 30 -0.97 17.56 -6.91
N LEU A 31 -1.43 16.98 -8.03
CA LEU A 31 -1.02 17.40 -9.37
C LEU A 31 -2.19 17.61 -10.33
N LEU A 32 -3.43 17.72 -9.80
CA LEU A 32 -4.66 17.86 -10.59
C LEU A 32 -4.63 19.03 -11.60
N SER A 33 -3.89 20.11 -11.31
CA SER A 33 -3.69 21.25 -12.21
C SER A 33 -2.70 21.00 -13.36
N ASP A 34 -1.76 20.07 -13.18
CA ASP A 34 -0.59 19.88 -14.05
C ASP A 34 -0.50 18.48 -14.67
N VAL A 35 -1.54 17.64 -14.51
CA VAL A 35 -1.59 16.27 -15.06
C VAL A 35 -1.33 16.25 -16.57
N SER A 36 -1.80 17.25 -17.31
CA SER A 36 -1.59 17.35 -18.76
C SER A 36 -0.15 17.68 -19.16
N ALA A 37 0.64 18.21 -18.23
CA ALA A 37 2.05 18.56 -18.42
C ALA A 37 3.01 17.51 -17.82
N MET A 38 2.51 16.49 -17.10
CA MET A 38 3.34 15.46 -16.51
C MET A 38 3.91 14.52 -17.58
N ASP A 39 5.24 14.36 -17.54
CA ASP A 39 5.91 13.33 -18.31
C ASP A 39 5.66 11.94 -17.70
N THR A 40 5.62 10.94 -18.58
CA THR A 40 5.52 9.51 -18.27
C THR A 40 6.58 9.04 -17.27
N GLN A 41 7.78 9.63 -17.28
CA GLN A 41 8.85 9.31 -16.35
C GLN A 41 8.51 9.72 -14.90
N SER A 42 7.86 10.87 -14.71
CA SER A 42 7.41 11.33 -13.39
C SER A 42 6.31 10.44 -12.83
N ILE A 43 5.36 10.01 -13.66
CA ILE A 43 4.32 9.06 -13.28
C ILE A 43 4.95 7.73 -12.83
N MET A 44 5.94 7.24 -13.57
CA MET A 44 6.63 6.00 -13.21
C MET A 44 7.40 6.13 -11.89
N ASN A 45 8.03 7.28 -11.63
CA ASN A 45 8.70 7.54 -10.36
C ASN A 45 7.72 7.58 -9.16
N ILE A 46 6.54 8.18 -9.33
CA ILE A 46 5.50 8.19 -8.29
C ILE A 46 4.97 6.77 -8.07
N ALA A 47 4.68 6.02 -9.14
CA ALA A 47 4.22 4.64 -9.01
C ALA A 47 5.24 3.79 -8.24
N ILE A 48 6.53 3.86 -8.59
CA ILE A 48 7.55 3.05 -7.93
C ILE A 48 7.77 3.45 -6.47
N ASN A 49 7.86 4.75 -6.16
CA ASN A 49 8.25 5.20 -4.82
C ASN A 49 7.08 5.35 -3.85
N ILE A 50 5.89 5.67 -4.35
CA ILE A 50 4.71 5.95 -3.53
C ILE A 50 3.67 4.85 -3.74
N GLY A 51 3.34 4.55 -5.00
CA GLY A 51 2.36 3.54 -5.37
C GLY A 51 2.69 2.16 -4.82
N ILE A 52 3.88 1.62 -5.12
CA ILE A 52 4.30 0.28 -4.68
C ILE A 52 4.38 0.24 -3.15
N VAL A 53 4.96 1.26 -2.52
CA VAL A 53 5.08 1.34 -1.05
C VAL A 53 3.71 1.30 -0.39
N GLY A 54 2.76 2.09 -0.89
CA GLY A 54 1.40 2.08 -0.42
C GLY A 54 0.68 0.75 -0.73
N GLY A 55 0.91 0.16 -1.92
CA GLY A 55 0.30 -1.09 -2.37
C GLY A 55 0.77 -2.32 -1.61
N LEU A 56 1.95 -2.25 -0.98
CA LEU A 56 2.43 -3.27 -0.06
C LEU A 56 1.57 -3.36 1.20
N ILE A 57 0.99 -2.26 1.69
CA ILE A 57 0.16 -2.24 2.91
C ILE A 57 -1.04 -3.21 2.80
N PRO A 58 -1.95 -3.10 1.81
CA PRO A 58 -3.05 -4.04 1.66
C PRO A 58 -2.57 -5.45 1.28
N THR A 59 -1.47 -5.57 0.54
CA THR A 59 -0.90 -6.87 0.15
C THR A 59 -0.41 -7.66 1.35
N PHE A 60 0.37 -7.05 2.24
CA PHE A 60 0.83 -7.69 3.48
C PHE A 60 -0.33 -7.96 4.43
N SER A 61 -1.30 -7.04 4.52
CA SER A 61 -2.51 -7.24 5.33
C SER A 61 -3.27 -8.49 4.91
N PHE A 62 -3.46 -8.69 3.60
CA PHE A 62 -4.08 -9.90 3.05
C PHE A 62 -3.28 -11.17 3.34
N LEU A 63 -1.94 -11.11 3.20
CA LEU A 63 -1.07 -12.26 3.49
C LEU A 63 -1.14 -12.66 4.97
N ILE A 64 -1.10 -11.68 5.89
CA ILE A 64 -1.21 -11.90 7.32
C ILE A 64 -2.59 -12.47 7.66
N LEU A 65 -3.68 -11.90 7.13
CA LEU A 65 -5.04 -12.42 7.32
C LEU A 65 -5.15 -13.89 6.89
N ASN A 66 -4.70 -14.20 5.67
CA ASN A 66 -4.73 -15.56 5.14
C ASN A 66 -3.87 -16.53 5.97
N PHE A 67 -2.75 -16.07 6.53
CA PHE A 67 -1.93 -16.85 7.45
C PHE A 67 -2.64 -17.11 8.79
N LEU A 68 -3.22 -16.07 9.40
CA LEU A 68 -3.95 -16.18 10.67
C LEU A 68 -5.13 -17.15 10.55
N ILE A 69 -5.95 -17.03 9.49
CA ILE A 69 -7.10 -17.89 9.24
C ILE A 69 -6.69 -19.36 9.08
N LYS A 70 -5.55 -19.63 8.44
CA LYS A 70 -5.07 -21.01 8.24
C LYS A 70 -4.46 -21.63 9.48
N LYS A 71 -3.78 -20.82 10.30
CA LYS A 71 -2.99 -21.33 11.44
C LYS A 71 -3.78 -21.36 12.74
N ILE A 72 -4.71 -20.43 12.94
CA ILE A 72 -5.41 -20.23 14.21
C ILE A 72 -6.80 -20.85 14.14
N LYS A 73 -6.98 -21.96 14.86
CA LYS A 73 -8.27 -22.67 14.96
C LYS A 73 -9.20 -22.08 16.01
N ASN A 74 -8.65 -21.41 17.03
CA ASN A 74 -9.45 -20.79 18.09
C ASN A 74 -10.06 -19.48 17.58
N ILE A 75 -11.39 -19.45 17.44
CA ILE A 75 -12.12 -18.32 16.85
C ILE A 75 -12.00 -17.03 17.67
N TRP A 76 -11.92 -17.12 19.00
CA TRP A 76 -11.76 -15.95 19.88
C TRP A 76 -10.39 -15.32 19.71
N LEU A 77 -9.35 -16.16 19.70
CA LEU A 77 -7.98 -15.69 19.45
C LEU A 77 -7.84 -15.09 18.06
N LEU A 78 -8.45 -15.71 17.04
CA LEU A 78 -8.47 -15.21 15.68
C LEU A 78 -9.14 -13.83 15.62
N ALA A 79 -10.31 -13.65 16.25
CA ALA A 79 -11.02 -12.39 16.28
C ALA A 79 -10.19 -11.26 16.91
N ILE A 80 -9.55 -11.53 18.06
CA ILE A 80 -8.68 -10.56 18.72
C ILE A 80 -7.52 -10.15 17.81
N LEU A 81 -6.86 -11.10 17.16
CA LEU A 81 -5.74 -10.81 16.26
C LEU A 81 -6.16 -10.05 15.00
N ILE A 82 -7.36 -10.30 14.48
CA ILE A 82 -7.93 -9.52 13.37
C ILE A 82 -8.18 -8.07 13.81
N ILE A 83 -8.73 -7.84 15.00
CA ILE A 83 -8.94 -6.48 15.54
C ILE A 83 -7.60 -5.75 15.66
N ILE A 84 -6.58 -6.40 16.22
CA ILE A 84 -5.23 -5.84 16.34
C ILE A 84 -4.65 -5.51 14.96
N LEU A 85 -4.81 -6.41 13.98
CA LEU A 85 -4.35 -6.19 12.62
C LEU A 85 -5.05 -4.98 11.98
N ILE A 86 -6.36 -4.84 12.15
CA ILE A 86 -7.11 -3.68 11.63
C ILE A 86 -6.60 -2.38 12.25
N ALA A 87 -6.42 -2.33 13.56
CA ALA A 87 -5.89 -1.15 14.25
C ALA A 87 -4.49 -0.77 13.73
N LEU A 88 -3.63 -1.77 13.54
CA LEU A 88 -2.27 -1.58 13.00
C LEU A 88 -2.30 -1.09 11.55
N VAL A 89 -3.18 -1.64 10.70
CA VAL A 89 -3.35 -1.18 9.32
C VAL A 89 -3.82 0.27 9.29
N ILE A 90 -4.79 0.65 10.13
CA ILE A 90 -5.26 2.03 10.23
C ILE A 90 -4.10 2.98 10.61
N ALA A 91 -3.29 2.61 11.61
CA ALA A 91 -2.15 3.41 12.03
C ALA A 91 -1.11 3.58 10.90
N ILE A 92 -0.78 2.50 10.18
CA ILE A 92 0.17 2.55 9.05
C ILE A 92 -0.39 3.37 7.89
N VAL A 93 -1.68 3.20 7.54
CA VAL A 93 -2.32 3.98 6.48
C VAL A 93 -2.35 5.45 6.85
N TYR A 94 -2.66 5.79 8.10
CA TYR A 94 -2.63 7.17 8.56
C TYR A 94 -1.23 7.78 8.45
N TRP A 95 -0.20 7.06 8.88
CA TRP A 95 1.20 7.49 8.74
C TRP A 95 1.60 7.67 7.27
N PHE A 96 1.25 6.70 6.42
CA PHE A 96 1.48 6.77 4.97
C PHE A 96 0.85 8.01 4.36
N VAL A 97 -0.41 8.30 4.69
CA VAL A 97 -1.14 9.47 4.17
C VAL A 97 -0.47 10.76 4.65
N LEU A 98 -0.06 10.85 5.92
CA LEU A 98 0.69 12.02 6.40
C LEU A 98 2.00 12.22 5.62
N CYS A 99 2.79 11.17 5.45
CA CYS A 99 4.02 11.25 4.67
C CYS A 99 3.73 11.66 3.22
N ALA A 100 2.65 11.16 2.61
CA ALA A 100 2.31 11.45 1.23
C ALA A 100 1.84 12.89 1.05
N VAL A 101 0.97 13.40 1.93
CA VAL A 101 0.42 14.76 1.86
C VAL A 101 1.50 15.83 2.09
N PHE A 102 2.47 15.55 2.96
CA PHE A 102 3.58 16.47 3.22
C PHE A 102 4.81 16.20 2.32
N GLN A 103 4.71 15.25 1.38
CA GLN A 103 5.79 14.96 0.45
C GLN A 103 5.86 16.06 -0.61
N ASP A 104 7.06 16.58 -0.83
CA ASP A 104 7.35 17.39 -2.01
C ASP A 104 7.19 16.55 -3.28
N SER A 105 6.19 16.91 -4.10
CA SER A 105 5.82 16.21 -5.33
C SER A 105 6.93 16.22 -6.38
N ASP A 106 7.83 17.20 -6.32
CA ASP A 106 8.96 17.31 -7.25
C ASP A 106 10.06 16.28 -6.94
N ASN A 107 10.05 15.69 -5.74
CA ASN A 107 11.07 14.73 -5.31
C ASN A 107 10.48 13.46 -4.69
N PRO A 108 9.75 12.61 -5.45
CA PRO A 108 9.11 11.39 -4.94
C PRO A 108 10.09 10.36 -4.37
N GLN A 109 11.38 10.46 -4.69
CA GLN A 109 12.42 9.56 -4.17
C GLN A 109 12.66 9.71 -2.66
N TYR A 110 12.39 10.89 -2.08
CA TYR A 110 12.54 11.10 -0.65
C TYR A 110 11.42 10.49 0.19
N PHE A 111 10.31 10.11 -0.44
CA PHE A 111 9.16 9.54 0.24
C PHE A 111 9.53 8.35 1.13
N LEU A 112 10.37 7.44 0.63
CA LEU A 112 10.82 6.27 1.39
C LEU A 112 11.62 6.67 2.64
N TYR A 113 12.45 7.69 2.56
CA TYR A 113 13.24 8.17 3.71
C TYR A 113 12.31 8.75 4.78
N THR A 114 11.39 9.63 4.39
CA THR A 114 10.40 10.23 5.29
C THR A 114 9.47 9.17 5.90
N PHE A 115 9.00 8.21 5.10
CA PHE A 115 8.13 7.13 5.57
C PHE A 115 8.81 6.22 6.59
N LEU A 116 10.10 5.93 6.40
CA LEU A 116 10.90 5.11 7.31
C LEU A 116 11.49 5.89 8.50
N GLY A 117 11.39 7.22 8.51
CA GLY A 117 11.97 8.09 9.54
C GLY A 117 13.50 8.15 9.50
N LEU A 118 14.09 8.02 8.31
CA LEU A 118 15.53 8.11 8.03
C LEU A 118 15.90 9.49 7.49
#